data_AF-A0A7R6PF40-F1
#
_entry.id   AF-A0A7R6PF40-F1
#
_cell.length_a   1.000
_cell.length_b   1.000
_cell.length_c   1.000
_cell.angle_alpha   90.00
_cell.angle_beta   90.00
_cell.angle_gamma   90.00
#
_symmetry.space_group_name_H-M   'P 1'
#
loop_
_entity.id
_entity.type
_entity.pdbx_description
1 polymer ?
#
loop_
_entity_poly.entity_id
_entity_poly.type
_entity_poly.pdbx_seq_one_letter_code
_entity_poly.pdbx_strand_id
1 'polypeptide(L)'
;MKQLDTVRYAIWILLLFFVLIMILLNANQTVDFRYFIFESNVIKDIPMFVVIFVSFGVGLLLGLLFSFKEVLKFKKRLKDSESELEKLRREVEAHRNKEVEEFFEKNGDK
;
A
#
# COMPACT_ATOMS: atom_id res chain seq x y z
N MET A 1 -0.91 13.94 -11.33
CA MET A 1 -0.49 14.04 -9.92
C MET A 1 -1.54 14.67 -9.01
N LYS A 2 -2.08 15.86 -9.30
CA LYS A 2 -3.05 16.57 -8.43
C LYS A 2 -4.28 15.77 -7.95
N GLN A 3 -4.83 14.87 -8.77
CA GLN A 3 -6.04 14.10 -8.41
C GLN A 3 -5.80 13.08 -7.28
N LEU A 4 -4.60 12.49 -7.19
CA LEU A 4 -4.27 11.51 -6.15
C LEU A 4 -4.14 12.17 -4.77
N ASP A 5 -3.65 13.41 -4.74
CA ASP A 5 -3.46 14.16 -3.50
C ASP A 5 -4.82 14.60 -2.93
N THR A 6 -5.73 15.10 -3.77
CA THR A 6 -7.09 15.47 -3.35
C THR A 6 -7.84 14.30 -2.71
N VAL A 7 -7.76 13.10 -3.32
CA VAL A 7 -8.41 11.90 -2.76
C VAL A 7 -7.77 11.47 -1.45
N ARG A 8 -6.44 11.53 -1.34
CA ARG A 8 -5.74 11.23 -0.08
C ARG A 8 -6.16 12.20 1.03
N TYR A 9 -6.19 13.51 0.76
CA TYR A 9 -6.63 14.49 1.75
C TYR A 9 -8.09 14.30 2.15
N ALA A 10 -8.98 13.98 1.21
CA ALA A 10 -10.38 13.69 1.52
C ALA A 10 -10.52 12.48 2.46
N ILE A 11 -9.75 11.42 2.24
CA ILE A 11 -9.71 10.23 3.12
C ILE A 11 -9.19 10.61 4.51
N TRP A 12 -8.12 11.39 4.60
CA TRP A 12 -7.57 11.82 5.90
C TRP A 12 -8.55 12.71 6.68
N ILE A 13 -9.25 13.62 6.00
CA ILE A 13 -10.28 14.47 6.60
C ILE A 13 -11.45 13.62 7.10
N LEU A 14 -11.92 12.66 6.29
CA LEU A 14 -12.99 11.74 6.68
C LEU A 14 -12.59 10.91 7.91
N LEU A 15 -11.36 10.39 7.93
CA LEU A 15 -10.84 9.61 9.06
C LEU A 15 -10.73 10.47 10.32
N LEU A 16 -10.27 11.71 10.19
CA LEU A 16 -10.22 12.67 11.30
C LEU A 16 -11.63 12.94 11.87
N PHE A 17 -12.61 13.19 11.01
CA PHE A 17 -14.01 13.39 11.42
C PHE A 17 -14.57 12.15 12.11
N PHE A 18 -14.31 10.96 11.57
CA PHE A 18 -14.73 9.70 12.18
C PHE A 18 -14.15 9.56 13.59
N VAL A 19 -12.85 9.76 13.78
CA VAL A 19 -12.20 9.72 15.10
C VAL A 19 -12.80 10.75 16.04
N LEU A 20 -13.03 11.98 15.58
CA LEU A 20 -13.59 13.06 16.39
C LEU A 20 -15.01 12.73 16.87
N ILE A 21 -15.89 12.29 15.97
CA ILE A 21 -17.27 11.89 16.28
C ILE A 21 -17.25 10.72 17.27
N MET A 22 -16.38 9.75 17.06
CA MET A 22 -16.26 8.56 17.89
C MET A 22 -15.84 8.94 19.32
N ILE A 23 -14.85 9.84 19.48
CA ILE A 23 -14.49 10.42 20.78
C ILE A 23 -15.68 11.14 21.39
N LEU A 24 -16.35 12.03 20.65
CA LEU A 24 -17.43 12.87 21.17
C LEU A 24 -18.63 12.05 21.67
N LEU A 25 -19.01 11.01 20.92
CA LEU A 25 -20.13 10.12 21.27
C LEU A 25 -19.82 9.22 22.47
N ASN A 26 -18.55 8.86 22.67
CA ASN A 26 -18.13 7.90 23.69
C ASN A 26 -17.38 8.55 24.87
N ALA A 27 -17.26 9.88 24.90
CA ALA A 27 -16.45 10.60 25.90
C ALA A 27 -16.91 10.35 27.34
N ASN A 28 -18.22 10.19 27.54
CA ASN A 28 -18.82 9.97 28.87
C ASN A 28 -19.13 8.49 29.13
N GLN A 29 -18.80 7.59 28.20
CA GLN A 29 -19.05 6.16 28.36
C GLN A 29 -17.78 5.50 28.88
N THR A 30 -17.90 4.78 29.99
CA THR A 30 -16.83 3.96 30.53
C THR A 30 -17.15 2.48 30.38
N VAL A 31 -16.10 1.66 30.28
CA VAL A 31 -16.19 0.21 30.21
C VAL A 31 -15.23 -0.41 31.21
N ASP A 32 -15.69 -1.49 31.84
CA ASP A 32 -14.83 -2.34 32.64
C ASP A 32 -14.09 -3.29 31.71
N PHE A 33 -12.77 -3.15 31.61
CA PHE A 33 -11.96 -4.00 30.77
C PHE A 33 -11.39 -5.16 31.59
N ARG A 34 -11.71 -6.39 31.17
CA ARG A 34 -11.13 -7.63 31.73
C ARG A 34 -10.19 -8.25 30.71
N TYR A 35 -8.89 -8.20 30.98
CA TYR A 35 -7.91 -8.92 30.17
C TYR A 35 -7.96 -10.42 30.51
N PHE A 36 -8.16 -11.28 29.51
CA PHE A 36 -8.19 -12.74 29.69
C PHE A 36 -6.90 -13.32 30.31
N ILE A 37 -5.78 -12.60 30.19
CA ILE A 37 -4.44 -13.02 30.66
C ILE A 37 -4.22 -12.72 32.15
N PHE A 38 -4.94 -11.74 32.72
CA PHE A 38 -4.80 -11.30 34.11
C PHE A 38 -6.16 -11.37 34.79
N GLU A 39 -6.62 -12.58 35.11
CA GLU A 39 -7.96 -12.85 35.66
C GLU A 39 -8.32 -12.02 36.91
N SER A 40 -7.32 -11.55 37.66
CA SER A 40 -7.50 -10.79 38.91
C SER A 40 -7.57 -9.26 38.73
N ASN A 41 -7.15 -8.71 37.59
CA ASN A 41 -7.05 -7.25 37.41
C ASN A 41 -8.10 -6.74 36.43
N VAL A 42 -9.26 -6.35 36.97
CA VAL A 42 -10.26 -5.58 36.22
C VAL A 42 -9.86 -4.12 36.27
N ILE A 43 -9.57 -3.54 35.10
CA ILE A 43 -9.37 -2.10 35.01
C ILE A 43 -10.75 -1.48 34.81
N LYS A 44 -11.22 -0.82 35.86
CA LYS A 44 -12.54 -0.18 35.88
C LYS A 44 -12.49 1.22 35.30
N ASP A 45 -13.64 1.68 34.82
CA ASP A 45 -13.86 3.04 34.39
C ASP A 45 -12.96 3.51 33.23
N ILE A 46 -12.54 2.59 32.34
CA ILE A 46 -11.77 2.98 31.15
C ILE A 46 -12.72 3.69 30.19
N PRO A 47 -12.38 4.89 29.69
CA PRO A 47 -13.17 5.55 28.67
C PRO A 47 -13.28 4.68 27.41
N MET A 48 -14.49 4.47 26.91
CA MET A 48 -14.77 3.55 25.81
C MET A 48 -14.02 3.93 24.52
N PHE A 49 -13.78 5.23 24.31
CA PHE A 49 -12.97 5.71 23.17
C PHE A 49 -11.55 5.13 23.16
N VAL A 50 -10.94 4.88 24.32
CA VAL A 50 -9.59 4.30 24.42
C VAL A 50 -9.58 2.89 23.85
N VAL A 51 -10.56 2.07 24.24
CA VAL A 51 -10.67 0.68 23.79
C VAL A 51 -10.90 0.61 22.28
N ILE A 52 -11.78 1.47 21.77
CA ILE A 52 -12.08 1.52 20.33
C ILE A 52 -10.88 2.04 19.53
N PHE A 53 -10.13 3.02 20.07
CA PHE A 53 -8.93 3.51 19.41
C PHE A 53 -7.83 2.45 19.35
N VAL A 54 -7.62 1.70 20.44
CA VAL A 54 -6.64 0.60 20.48
C VAL A 54 -7.04 -0.52 19.51
N SER A 55 -8.31 -0.93 19.49
CA SER A 55 -8.77 -1.99 18.57
C SER A 55 -8.67 -1.55 17.11
N PHE A 56 -9.00 -0.29 16.81
CA PHE A 56 -8.82 0.28 15.48
C PHE A 56 -7.33 0.35 15.08
N GLY A 57 -6.46 0.76 15.99
CA GLY A 57 -5.00 0.77 15.78
C GLY A 57 -4.45 -0.62 15.48
N VAL A 58 -4.91 -1.65 16.19
CA VAL A 58 -4.56 -3.05 15.91
C VAL A 58 -5.06 -3.46 14.52
N GLY A 59 -6.30 -3.11 14.17
CA GLY A 59 -6.86 -3.37 12.84
C GLY A 59 -6.04 -2.72 11.72
N LEU A 60 -5.61 -1.46 11.90
CA LEU A 60 -4.74 -0.76 10.96
C LEU A 60 -3.37 -1.41 10.82
N LEU A 61 -2.75 -1.81 11.94
CA LEU A 61 -1.45 -2.51 11.92
C LEU A 61 -1.54 -3.84 11.16
N LEU A 62 -2.61 -4.60 11.39
CA LEU A 62 -2.86 -5.83 10.64
C LEU A 62 -3.08 -5.54 9.16
N GLY A 63 -3.93 -4.56 8.83
CA GLY A 63 -4.16 -4.13 7.45
C GLY A 63 -2.87 -3.74 6.73
N LEU A 64 -2.01 -2.93 7.37
CA LEU A 64 -0.70 -2.57 6.86
C LEU A 64 0.20 -3.79 6.64
N LEU A 65 0.21 -4.74 7.58
CA LEU A 65 1.01 -5.96 7.46
C LEU A 65 0.57 -6.81 6.26
N PHE A 66 -0.74 -6.87 5.99
CA PHE A 66 -1.28 -7.55 4.81
C PHE A 66 -0.93 -6.80 3.51
N SER A 67 -1.17 -5.49 3.44
CA SER A 67 -0.85 -4.68 2.26
C SER A 67 0.64 -4.67 1.94
N PHE A 68 1.52 -4.69 2.95
CA PHE A 68 2.97 -4.72 2.74
C PHE A 68 3.42 -5.94 1.91
N LYS A 69 2.79 -7.11 2.12
CA LYS A 69 3.08 -8.31 1.34
C LYS A 69 2.69 -8.15 -0.13
N GLU A 70 1.59 -7.47 -0.43
CA GLU A 70 1.16 -7.20 -1.81
C GLU A 70 2.10 -6.21 -2.48
N VAL A 71 2.47 -5.13 -1.80
CA VAL A 71 3.40 -4.11 -2.31
C VAL A 71 4.75 -4.74 -2.69
N LEU A 72 5.28 -5.67 -1.88
CA LEU A 72 6.49 -6.41 -2.22
C LEU A 72 6.34 -7.26 -3.48
N LYS A 73 5.21 -7.94 -3.66
CA LYS A 73 4.92 -8.72 -4.87
C LYS A 73 4.82 -7.82 -6.11
N PHE A 74 4.15 -6.66 -5.99
CA PHE A 74 4.04 -5.69 -7.07
C PHE A 74 5.40 -5.10 -7.46
N LYS A 75 6.25 -4.79 -6.47
CA LYS A 75 7.60 -4.28 -6.72
C LYS A 75 8.47 -5.29 -7.47
N LYS A 76 8.35 -6.58 -7.14
CA LYS A 76 9.05 -7.65 -7.86
C LYS A 76 8.57 -7.75 -9.32
N ARG A 77 7.25 -7.75 -9.55
CA ARG A 77 6.67 -7.78 -10.90
C ARG A 77 7.08 -6.59 -11.75
N LEU A 78 7.17 -5.38 -11.17
CA LEU A 78 7.66 -4.20 -11.89
C LEU A 78 9.09 -4.39 -12.40
N LYS A 79 9.98 -4.89 -11.54
CA LYS A 79 11.37 -5.15 -11.90
C LYS A 79 11.51 -6.24 -12.97
N ASP A 80 10.69 -7.30 -12.87
CA ASP A 80 10.68 -8.37 -13.87
C ASP A 80 10.19 -7.85 -15.23
N SER A 81 9.10 -7.05 -15.27
CA SER A 81 8.61 -6.40 -16.50
C SER A 81 9.62 -5.44 -17.12
N GLU A 82 10.37 -4.68 -16.30
CA GLU A 82 11.38 -3.75 -16.81
C GLU A 82 12.54 -4.51 -17.48
N SER A 83 12.93 -5.66 -16.91
CA SER A 83 13.95 -6.54 -17.50
C SER A 83 13.50 -7.20 -18.80
N GLU A 84 12.22 -7.54 -18.94
CA GLU A 84 11.65 -8.07 -20.18
C GLU A 84 11.60 -6.99 -21.27
N LEU A 85 11.23 -5.75 -20.92
CA LEU A 85 11.26 -4.62 -21.85
C LEU A 85 12.68 -4.33 -22.35
N GLU A 86 13.68 -4.44 -21.48
CA GLU A 86 15.07 -4.21 -21.86
C GLU A 86 15.60 -5.32 -22.79
N LYS A 87 15.26 -6.59 -22.53
CA LYS A 87 15.58 -7.71 -23.43
C LYS A 87 14.93 -7.53 -24.80
N LEU A 88 13.64 -7.21 -24.83
CA LEU A 88 12.90 -7.05 -26.07
C LEU A 88 13.42 -5.85 -26.88
N ARG A 89 13.81 -4.75 -26.23
CA ARG A 89 14.49 -3.62 -26.89
C ARG A 89 15.80 -4.05 -27.54
N ARG A 90 16.63 -4.85 -26.86
CA ARG A 90 17.90 -5.35 -27.41
C ARG A 90 17.68 -6.30 -28.59
N GLU A 91 16.65 -7.15 -28.55
CA GLU A 91 16.31 -8.03 -29.68
C GLU A 91 15.85 -7.23 -30.91
N VAL A 92 15.03 -6.19 -30.73
CA VAL A 92 14.63 -5.30 -31.82
C VAL A 92 15.82 -4.54 -32.40
N GLU A 93 16.74 -4.04 -31.57
CA GLU A 93 17.96 -3.38 -32.06
C GLU A 93 18.89 -4.33 -32.81
N ALA A 94 19.04 -5.58 -32.33
CA ALA A 94 19.85 -6.59 -32.99
C ALA A 94 19.26 -6.99 -34.35
N HIS A 95 17.94 -7.12 -34.47
CA HIS A 95 17.29 -7.39 -35.76
C HIS A 95 17.36 -6.20 -36.71
N ARG A 96 17.16 -4.97 -36.23
CA ARG A 96 17.30 -3.76 -37.05
C ARG A 96 18.71 -3.62 -37.62
N ASN A 97 19.75 -3.90 -36.82
CA ASN A 97 21.13 -3.83 -37.31
C ASN A 97 21.43 -4.90 -38.37
N LYS A 98 20.90 -6.12 -38.22
CA LYS A 98 21.06 -7.18 -39.24
C LYS A 98 20.40 -6.84 -40.57
N GLU A 99 19.18 -6.28 -40.54
CA GLU A 99 18.50 -5.84 -41.77
C GLU A 99 19.27 -4.72 -42.49
N VAL A 100 19.90 -3.83 -41.73
CA VAL A 100 20.74 -2.76 -42.27
C VAL A 100 22.03 -3.32 -42.90
N GLU A 101 22.67 -4.30 -42.25
CA GLU A 101 23.88 -4.96 -42.75
C GLU A 101 23.61 -5.74 -44.05
N GLU A 102 22.52 -6.51 -44.10
CA GLU A 102 22.07 -7.23 -45.31
C GLU A 102 21.70 -6.27 -46.45
N PHE A 103 21.14 -5.09 -46.15
CA PHE A 103 20.85 -4.07 -47.14
C PHE A 103 22.13 -3.43 -47.72
N PHE A 104 23.15 -3.21 -46.91
CA PHE A 104 24.43 -2.66 -47.35
C PHE A 104 25.26 -3.69 -48.14
N GLU A 105 25.28 -4.97 -47.75
CA GLU A 105 25.93 -6.02 -48.54
C GLU A 105 25.28 -6.18 -49.92
N LYS A 106 23.94 -6.15 -49.99
CA LYS A 106 23.20 -6.33 -51.25
C LYS A 106 23.32 -5.16 -52.23
N ASN A 107 23.61 -3.95 -51.74
CA ASN A 107 23.68 -2.73 -52.56
C ASN A 107 25.10 -2.15 -52.70
N GLY A 108 26.07 -2.59 -51.89
CA GLY A 108 27.47 -2.15 -51.95
C GLY A 108 28.34 -2.91 -52.97
N ASP A 109 27.84 -4.02 -53.52
CA ASP A 109 28.52 -4.83 -54.56
C ASP A 109 28.02 -4.50 -55.98
N LYS A 110 27.81 -3.20 -56.26
CA LYS A 110 27.52 -2.67 -57.61
C LYS A 110 28.42 -1.49 -57.95
#